data_AF-D3RTU0-F1
#
_entry.id   AF-D3RTU0-F1
#
_cell.length_a   1.000
_cell.length_b   1.000
_cell.length_c   1.000
_cell.angle_alpha   90.00
_cell.angle_beta   90.00
_cell.angle_gamma   90.00
#
_symmetry.space_group_name_H-M   'P 1'
#
loop_
_entity.id
_entity.type
_entity.pdbx_description
1 polymer ?
#
loop_
_entity_poly.entity_id
_entity_poly.type
_entity_poly.pdbx_seq_one_letter_code
_entity_poly.pdbx_strand_id
1 'polypeptide(L)'
;MQPKDGTVNEAYKGFTNHECPFYPCHAGVKRAFNCLFCYCPLIAYECPGPYRIYTDKHGLRRKDCSDCRLPHEGYQASWSFIQKWLERPRIWGGRELDARERKAARGG
;
A
#
# COMPACT_ATOMS: atom_id res chain seq x y z
N MET A 1 3.69 -15.39 8.43
CA MET A 1 5.06 -15.50 8.98
C MET A 1 5.01 -15.03 10.43
N GLN A 2 4.91 -15.98 11.35
CA GLN A 2 5.18 -15.82 12.77
C GLN A 2 6.05 -17.02 13.17
N PRO A 3 7.08 -16.84 14.01
CA PRO A 3 7.46 -15.62 14.74
C PRO A 3 8.45 -14.72 13.96
N LYS A 4 8.17 -13.41 13.87
CA LYS A 4 9.03 -12.43 13.15
C LYS A 4 10.30 -12.04 13.94
N ASP A 5 10.27 -12.29 15.24
CA ASP A 5 11.34 -12.19 16.22
C ASP A 5 12.33 -13.37 16.15
N GLY A 6 12.05 -14.38 15.32
CA GLY A 6 12.97 -15.51 15.08
C GLY A 6 14.21 -15.17 14.23
N THR A 7 14.35 -13.93 13.74
CA THR A 7 15.52 -13.50 12.96
C THR A 7 15.77 -11.99 13.07
N VAL A 8 17.04 -11.58 13.01
CA VAL A 8 17.46 -10.18 12.86
C VAL A 8 17.48 -9.72 11.41
N ASN A 9 17.30 -10.64 10.44
CA ASN A 9 17.30 -10.30 9.03
C ASN A 9 15.98 -9.62 8.63
N GLU A 10 16.05 -8.35 8.24
CA GLU A 10 14.88 -7.55 7.88
C GLU A 10 14.51 -7.55 6.40
N ALA A 11 15.16 -8.36 5.56
CA ALA A 11 14.91 -8.42 4.11
C ALA A 11 13.46 -8.79 3.76
N TYR A 12 12.71 -9.41 4.68
CA TYR A 12 11.28 -9.65 4.51
C TYR A 12 10.41 -8.38 4.46
N LYS A 13 10.94 -7.23 4.91
CA LYS A 13 10.20 -5.95 4.92
C LYS A 13 10.12 -5.30 3.54
N GLY A 14 10.98 -5.69 2.60
CA GLY A 14 10.95 -5.14 1.25
C GLY A 14 12.21 -5.40 0.44
N PHE A 15 12.09 -5.13 -0.85
CA PHE A 15 13.18 -5.16 -1.83
C PHE A 15 12.87 -4.17 -2.95
N THR A 16 13.87 -3.81 -3.76
CA THR A 16 13.69 -3.08 -5.02
C THR A 16 14.05 -4.02 -6.17
N ASN A 17 13.13 -4.26 -7.09
CA ASN A 17 13.45 -4.97 -8.34
C ASN A 17 13.86 -3.95 -9.40
N HIS A 18 15.16 -3.69 -9.53
CA HIS A 18 15.71 -2.75 -10.51
C HIS A 18 15.59 -3.23 -11.96
N GLU A 19 15.34 -4.52 -12.19
CA GLU A 19 15.14 -5.10 -13.54
C GLU A 19 13.68 -5.01 -14.00
N CYS A 20 12.76 -4.53 -13.16
CA CYS A 20 11.37 -4.37 -13.53
C CYS A 20 11.23 -3.32 -14.65
N PRO A 21 10.58 -3.63 -15.80
CA PRO A 21 10.44 -2.69 -16.92
C PRO A 21 9.52 -1.50 -16.59
N PHE A 22 8.75 -1.61 -15.51
CA PHE A 22 7.88 -0.54 -15.01
C PHE A 22 8.56 0.32 -13.95
N TYR A 23 9.81 0.04 -13.56
CA TYR A 23 10.50 0.76 -12.51
C TYR A 23 10.96 2.17 -12.97
N PRO A 24 10.70 3.24 -12.18
CA PRO A 24 9.86 3.27 -10.98
C PRO A 24 8.37 3.27 -11.32
N CYS A 25 7.59 2.35 -10.72
CA CYS A 25 6.16 2.21 -11.06
C CYS A 25 5.30 3.38 -10.55
N HIS A 26 5.78 4.10 -9.54
CA HIS A 26 5.13 5.28 -8.97
C HIS A 26 6.13 6.44 -8.90
N ALA A 27 5.75 7.58 -9.46
CA ALA A 27 6.56 8.80 -9.42
C ALA A 27 6.62 9.40 -8.00
N GLY A 28 7.71 10.09 -7.67
CA GLY A 28 7.79 10.90 -6.44
C GLY A 28 8.01 10.13 -5.13
N VAL A 29 8.38 8.85 -5.20
CA VAL A 29 8.96 8.11 -4.06
C VAL A 29 10.31 8.74 -3.70
N LYS A 30 10.54 9.03 -2.41
CA LYS A 30 11.73 9.74 -1.89
C LYS A 30 12.73 8.82 -1.19
N ARG A 31 12.30 7.64 -0.73
CA ARG A 31 13.11 6.62 -0.04
C ARG A 31 13.32 5.41 -0.97
N ALA A 32 13.83 4.30 -0.41
CA ALA A 32 13.94 3.04 -1.14
C ALA A 32 12.57 2.57 -1.66
N PHE A 33 12.50 2.19 -2.93
CA PHE A 33 11.24 1.80 -3.58
C PHE A 33 10.87 0.37 -3.20
N ASN A 34 9.80 0.17 -2.42
CA ASN A 34 9.44 -1.17 -1.97
C ASN A 34 8.59 -1.93 -3.01
N CYS A 35 9.15 -2.90 -3.73
CA CYS A 35 8.44 -3.73 -4.70
C CYS A 35 7.62 -4.88 -4.07
N LEU A 36 7.76 -5.14 -2.77
CA LEU A 36 7.02 -6.22 -2.08
C LEU A 36 5.50 -6.07 -2.20
N PHE A 37 5.03 -4.84 -2.37
CA PHE A 37 3.62 -4.48 -2.40
C PHE A 37 3.20 -3.85 -3.74
N CYS A 38 3.88 -4.19 -4.84
CA CYS A 38 3.49 -3.75 -6.19
C CYS A 38 2.01 -4.01 -6.48
N TYR A 39 1.47 -5.13 -5.98
CA TYR A 39 0.03 -5.28 -5.80
C TYR A 39 -0.34 -4.87 -4.38
N CYS A 40 -1.15 -3.82 -4.26
CA CYS A 40 -1.53 -3.29 -2.95
C CYS A 40 -2.34 -4.35 -2.17
N PRO A 41 -1.83 -4.84 -1.03
CA PRO A 41 -2.55 -5.83 -0.22
C PRO A 41 -3.81 -5.25 0.45
N LEU A 42 -3.98 -3.92 0.42
CA LEU A 42 -5.13 -3.20 0.96
C LEU A 42 -6.19 -2.85 -0.10
N ILE A 43 -6.10 -3.43 -1.30
CA ILE A 43 -7.01 -3.09 -2.42
C ILE A 43 -8.49 -3.37 -2.10
N ALA A 44 -8.78 -4.39 -1.28
CA ALA A 44 -10.12 -4.78 -0.87
C ALA A 44 -10.55 -4.21 0.51
N TYR A 45 -9.64 -3.53 1.21
CA TYR A 45 -9.84 -3.10 2.60
C TYR A 45 -9.86 -1.57 2.71
N GLU A 46 -10.51 -1.00 3.72
CA GLU A 46 -10.37 0.41 4.05
C GLU A 46 -8.88 0.75 4.24
N CYS A 47 -8.44 1.86 3.67
CA CYS A 47 -7.07 2.34 3.81
C CYS A 47 -7.01 3.85 3.57
N PRO A 48 -5.94 4.55 4.00
CA PRO A 48 -5.81 6.00 3.91
C PRO A 48 -5.08 6.42 2.61
N GLY A 49 -4.99 5.51 1.66
CA GLY A 49 -4.37 5.75 0.35
C GLY A 49 -5.14 6.81 -0.43
N PRO A 50 -4.46 7.57 -1.31
CA PRO A 50 -5.10 8.54 -2.18
C PRO A 50 -5.74 7.86 -3.40
N TYR A 51 -6.34 6.67 -3.23
CA TYR A 51 -6.90 5.90 -4.35
C TYR A 51 -8.10 6.63 -4.97
N ARG A 52 -8.28 6.45 -6.27
CA ARG A 52 -9.49 6.84 -6.99
C ARG A 52 -10.42 5.64 -7.17
N ILE A 53 -11.63 5.88 -7.65
CA ILE A 53 -12.56 4.82 -7.99
C ILE A 53 -12.79 4.78 -9.49
N TYR A 54 -12.76 3.56 -10.03
CA TYR A 54 -13.22 3.27 -11.37
C TYR A 54 -14.19 2.08 -11.34
N THR A 55 -14.95 1.93 -12.42
CA THR A 55 -15.79 0.76 -12.66
C THR A 55 -15.08 -0.13 -13.66
N ASP A 56 -14.83 -1.39 -13.30
CA ASP A 56 -14.18 -2.33 -14.21
C ASP A 56 -15.13 -2.82 -15.31
N LYS A 57 -14.59 -3.60 -16.26
CA LYS A 57 -15.36 -4.15 -17.39
C LYS A 57 -16.55 -5.06 -16.98
N HIS A 58 -16.63 -5.45 -15.71
CA HIS A 58 -17.70 -6.27 -15.16
C HIS A 58 -18.71 -5.45 -14.34
N GLY A 59 -18.61 -4.12 -14.34
CA GLY A 59 -19.50 -3.24 -13.58
C GLY A 59 -19.16 -3.14 -12.09
N LEU A 60 -18.02 -3.69 -11.64
CA LEU A 60 -17.63 -3.65 -10.24
C LEU A 60 -16.80 -2.39 -9.95
N ARG A 61 -17.13 -1.70 -8.86
CA ARG A 61 -16.33 -0.57 -8.37
C ARG A 61 -15.02 -1.09 -7.79
N ARG A 62 -13.91 -0.50 -8.21
CA ARG A 62 -12.55 -0.87 -7.82
C ARG A 62 -11.76 0.37 -7.40
N LYS A 63 -10.72 0.14 -6.60
CA LYS A 63 -9.74 1.17 -6.28
C LYS A 63 -8.70 1.24 -7.38
N ASP A 64 -8.48 2.43 -7.90
CA ASP A 64 -7.28 2.77 -8.67
C ASP A 64 -6.22 3.31 -7.71
N CYS A 65 -5.16 2.54 -7.52
CA CYS A 65 -4.05 2.87 -6.64
C CYS A 65 -2.83 3.41 -7.39
N SER A 66 -2.94 3.75 -8.67
CA SER A 66 -1.80 4.15 -9.54
C SER A 66 -1.05 5.38 -9.02
N ASP A 67 -1.69 6.24 -8.22
CA ASP A 67 -1.06 7.41 -7.59
C ASP A 67 -0.65 7.17 -6.11
N CYS A 68 -0.79 5.94 -5.61
CA CYS A 68 -0.54 5.61 -4.21
C CYS A 68 0.93 5.21 -3.97
N ARG A 69 1.65 6.02 -3.20
CA ARG A 69 3.07 5.78 -2.88
C ARG A 69 3.30 5.16 -1.49
N LEU A 70 2.26 5.07 -0.66
CA LEU A 70 2.37 4.61 0.72
C LEU A 70 3.07 3.24 0.87
N PRO A 71 2.75 2.22 0.05
CA PRO A 71 3.41 0.93 0.17
C PRO A 71 4.79 0.89 -0.51
N HIS A 72 5.26 1.99 -1.09
CA HIS A 72 6.50 2.08 -1.87
C HIS A 72 7.54 3.05 -1.29
N GLU A 73 7.28 3.67 -0.13
CA GLU A 73 8.09 4.74 0.46
C GLU A 73 9.00 4.22 1.60
N GLY A 74 9.99 3.40 1.25
CA GLY A 74 10.96 2.79 2.16
C GLY A 74 10.51 1.45 2.73
N TYR A 75 11.43 0.47 2.85
CA TYR A 75 11.08 -0.91 3.22
C TYR A 75 10.39 -1.02 4.58
N GLN A 76 11.03 -0.50 5.64
CA GLN A 76 10.48 -0.57 7.00
C GLN A 76 9.16 0.21 7.12
N ALA A 77 9.11 1.44 6.60
CA ALA A 77 7.93 2.30 6.70
C ALA A 77 6.73 1.69 5.96
N SER A 78 6.93 1.19 4.74
CA SER A 78 5.88 0.51 3.98
C SER A 78 5.43 -0.80 4.61
N TRP A 79 6.36 -1.62 5.12
CA TRP A 79 6.02 -2.84 5.85
C TRP A 79 5.16 -2.54 7.09
N SER A 80 5.62 -1.63 7.95
CA SER A 80 4.87 -1.22 9.15
C SER A 80 3.50 -0.66 8.81
N PHE A 81 3.41 0.14 7.74
CA PHE A 81 2.14 0.67 7.26
C PHE A 81 1.17 -0.44 6.82
N ILE A 82 1.61 -1.37 5.97
CA ILE A 82 0.76 -2.48 5.52
C ILE A 82 0.34 -3.36 6.71
N GLN A 83 1.26 -3.70 7.60
CA GLN A 83 0.96 -4.52 8.77
C GLN A 83 -0.07 -3.88 9.69
N LYS A 84 0.02 -2.57 9.95
CA LYS A 84 -0.96 -1.82 10.75
C LYS A 84 -2.38 -1.98 10.20
N TRP A 85 -2.54 -1.86 8.88
CA TRP A 85 -3.86 -1.93 8.25
C TRP A 85 -4.39 -3.37 8.08
N LEU A 86 -3.50 -4.35 8.03
CA LEU A 86 -3.87 -5.77 8.02
C LEU A 86 -4.12 -6.36 9.41
N GLU A 87 -3.75 -5.66 10.50
CA GLU A 87 -4.00 -6.13 11.87
C GLU A 87 -5.50 -6.18 12.21
N ARG A 88 -6.26 -5.19 11.72
CA ARG A 88 -7.71 -5.10 11.91
C ARG A 88 -8.40 -4.67 10.60
N PRO A 89 -8.41 -5.54 9.58
CA PRO A 89 -8.86 -5.17 8.25
C PRO A 89 -10.38 -4.96 8.23
N ARG A 90 -10.82 -3.84 7.65
CA ARG A 90 -12.24 -3.56 7.37
C ARG A 90 -12.44 -3.64 5.87
N ILE A 91 -13.48 -4.32 5.40
CA ILE A 91 -13.79 -4.38 3.97
C ILE A 91 -14.13 -2.97 3.47
N TRP A 92 -13.58 -2.61 2.30
CA TRP A 92 -13.80 -1.31 1.72
C TRP A 92 -15.26 -1.10 1.30
N GLY A 93 -15.90 -0.05 1.82
CA GLY A 93 -17.30 0.29 1.53
C GLY A 93 -17.57 0.97 0.19
N GLY A 94 -16.60 1.00 -0.74
CA GLY A 94 -16.84 1.50 -2.10
C GLY A 94 -16.83 3.02 -2.28
N ARG A 95 -16.26 3.81 -1.35
CA ARG A 95 -16.14 5.27 -1.52
C ARG A 95 -14.70 5.79 -1.42
N GLU A 96 -14.48 6.95 -2.05
CA GLU A 96 -13.25 7.72 -1.87
C GLU A 96 -13.26 8.38 -0.50
N LEU A 97 -12.08 8.61 0.04
CA LEU A 97 -11.87 9.45 1.20
C LEU A 97 -11.49 10.85 0.71
N ASP A 98 -12.04 11.90 1.31
CA ASP A 98 -11.59 13.26 1.05
C ASP A 98 -10.20 13.53 1.66
N ALA A 99 -9.63 14.72 1.43
CA ALA A 99 -8.30 15.05 1.93
C ALA A 99 -8.21 15.07 3.48
N ARG A 100 -9.28 15.51 4.16
CA ARG A 100 -9.37 15.57 5.62
C ARG A 100 -9.51 14.17 6.20
N GLU A 101 -10.37 13.33 5.64
CA GLU A 101 -10.57 11.94 6.02
C GLU A 101 -9.28 11.14 5.86
N ARG A 102 -8.57 11.30 4.73
CA ARG A 102 -7.27 10.66 4.51
C ARG A 102 -6.25 11.10 5.55
N LYS A 103 -6.18 12.39 5.87
CA LYS A 103 -5.25 12.91 6.88
C LYS A 103 -5.56 12.33 8.26
N ALA A 104 -6.83 12.32 8.64
CA ALA A 104 -7.30 11.74 9.91
C ALA A 104 -6.94 10.26 10.01
N ALA A 105 -7.19 9.48 8.94
CA ALA A 105 -6.90 8.05 8.90
C ALA A 105 -5.39 7.71 8.92
N ARG A 106 -4.49 8.67 8.61
CA ARG A 106 -3.04 8.47 8.74
C ARG A 106 -2.50 8.83 10.13
N GLY A 107 -3.22 9.68 10.86
CA GLY A 107 -2.77 10.23 12.15
C GLY A 107 -3.19 9.40 13.36
N GLY A 108 -4.24 8.59 13.25
CA GLY A 108 -4.54 7.49 14.18
C GLY A 108 -3.75 6.26 13.80
#